data_AF-A0A832BAP9-F1
#
_entry.id   AF-A0A832BAP9-F1
#
_cell.length_a   1.000
_cell.length_b   1.000
_cell.length_c   1.000
_cell.angle_alpha   90.00
_cell.angle_beta   90.00
_cell.angle_gamma   90.00
#
_symmetry.space_group_name_H-M   'P 1'
#
loop_
_entity.id
_entity.type
_entity.pdbx_description
1 polymer ?
#
loop_
_entity_poly.entity_id
_entity_poly.type
_entity_poly.pdbx_seq_one_letter_code
_entity_poly.pdbx_strand_id
1 'polypeptide(L)'
;MDILPIFRKLTEMLEAGRNVAKVTIIAASGSTPRKTGAGMLVDENGLVEGTIGGGSVEYNAILQAKECLLQGRNKIITYDLKSSREGVEEIANVSTSEKDIPSLSPAEGIERVVSGAICSGSITVLIEVFLAQPALVLIGAGHISQRLASFAREVGYLVTVIDPLKEYANEERFPSCKLIVNEFGRAIEELGSDSNTYFVIVTRGHAFDKLALKTIYGKKHAYVG
;
A
#
# COMPACT_ATOMS: atom_id res chain seq x y z
N MET A 1 -22.62 6.58 -11.81
CA MET A 1 -22.08 5.60 -10.86
C MET A 1 -21.52 6.42 -9.72
N ASP A 2 -22.04 6.25 -8.51
CA ASP A 2 -21.53 7.01 -7.36
C ASP A 2 -20.15 6.45 -7.00
N ILE A 3 -19.11 7.26 -7.22
CA ILE A 3 -17.72 6.90 -6.93
C ILE A 3 -17.35 7.17 -5.47
N LEU A 4 -18.19 7.87 -4.70
CA LEU A 4 -17.88 8.24 -3.33
C LEU A 4 -17.63 7.04 -2.39
N PRO A 5 -18.34 5.90 -2.50
CA PRO A 5 -18.10 4.75 -1.63
C PRO A 5 -16.68 4.19 -1.73
N ILE A 6 -16.16 3.99 -2.95
CA ILE A 6 -14.83 3.39 -3.14
C ILE A 6 -13.73 4.33 -2.68
N PHE A 7 -13.89 5.65 -2.88
CA PHE A 7 -12.93 6.63 -2.37
C PHE A 7 -12.98 6.76 -0.85
N ARG A 8 -14.16 6.67 -0.24
CA ARG A 8 -14.28 6.64 1.23
C ARG A 8 -13.57 5.42 1.80
N LYS A 9 -13.78 4.23 1.21
CA LYS A 9 -13.10 3.01 1.63
C LYS A 9 -11.58 3.11 1.47
N LEU A 10 -11.12 3.68 0.36
CA LEU A 10 -9.70 3.95 0.12
C LEU A 10 -9.10 4.81 1.24
N THR A 11 -9.76 5.92 1.59
CA THR A 11 -9.32 6.78 2.69
C THR A 11 -9.27 6.03 4.03
N GLU A 12 -10.34 5.29 4.38
CA GLU A 12 -10.39 4.49 5.61
C GLU A 12 -9.22 3.49 5.70
N MET A 13 -8.86 2.87 4.58
CA MET A 13 -7.75 1.91 4.54
C MET A 13 -6.39 2.60 4.75
N LEU A 14 -6.16 3.73 4.09
CA LEU A 14 -4.91 4.49 4.23
C LEU A 14 -4.74 5.05 5.63
N GLU A 15 -5.82 5.57 6.24
CA GLU A 15 -5.84 6.04 7.63
C GLU A 15 -5.57 4.90 8.63
N ALA A 16 -5.95 3.67 8.28
CA ALA A 16 -5.66 2.46 9.05
C ALA A 16 -4.27 1.86 8.77
N GLY A 17 -3.37 2.59 8.08
CA GLY A 17 -2.00 2.14 7.83
C GLY A 17 -1.88 1.07 6.72
N ARG A 18 -2.94 0.86 5.93
CA ARG A 18 -2.99 -0.23 4.94
C ARG A 18 -2.67 0.27 3.54
N ASN A 19 -1.72 -0.39 2.89
CA ASN A 19 -1.44 -0.19 1.47
C ASN A 19 -2.57 -0.80 0.64
N VAL A 20 -2.97 -0.11 -0.42
CA VAL A 20 -4.11 -0.51 -1.25
C VAL A 20 -3.89 -0.08 -2.69
N ALA A 21 -4.21 -0.97 -3.63
CA ALA A 21 -4.24 -0.69 -5.04
C ALA A 21 -5.70 -0.52 -5.49
N LYS A 22 -5.95 0.54 -6.26
CA LYS A 22 -7.22 0.74 -6.96
C LYS A 22 -7.06 0.30 -8.40
N VAL A 23 -7.90 -0.64 -8.82
CA VAL A 23 -7.96 -1.08 -10.20
C VAL A 23 -9.18 -0.44 -10.85
N THR A 24 -8.98 0.32 -11.93
CA THR A 24 -10.05 1.04 -12.64
C THR A 24 -10.04 0.67 -14.12
N ILE A 25 -11.19 0.30 -14.68
CA ILE A 25 -11.33 0.14 -16.13
C ILE A 25 -11.28 1.53 -16.77
N ILE A 26 -10.21 1.79 -17.53
CA ILE A 26 -10.00 3.07 -18.23
C ILE A 26 -10.40 3.01 -19.71
N ALA A 27 -10.45 1.81 -20.29
CA ALA A 27 -11.01 1.59 -21.63
C ALA A 27 -11.70 0.22 -21.70
N ALA A 28 -12.74 0.13 -22.51
CA ALA A 28 -13.43 -1.12 -22.82
C ALA A 28 -13.87 -1.11 -24.28
N SER A 29 -13.70 -2.23 -24.98
CA SER A 29 -14.11 -2.41 -26.37
C SER A 29 -14.81 -3.76 -26.56
N GLY A 30 -15.76 -3.83 -27.49
CA GLY A 30 -16.56 -5.03 -27.74
C GLY A 30 -17.58 -5.32 -26.63
N SER A 31 -17.90 -6.60 -26.42
CA SER A 31 -18.82 -7.05 -25.37
C SER A 31 -18.03 -7.28 -24.08
N THR A 32 -18.18 -6.40 -23.09
CA THR A 32 -17.48 -6.49 -21.80
C THR A 32 -18.49 -6.51 -20.64
N PRO A 33 -18.20 -7.24 -19.53
CA PRO A 33 -19.13 -7.38 -18.41
C PRO A 33 -19.36 -6.07 -17.64
N ARG A 34 -18.37 -5.17 -17.65
CA ARG A 34 -18.48 -3.80 -17.10
C ARG A 34 -17.95 -2.77 -18.08
N LYS A 35 -18.37 -1.52 -17.88
CA LYS A 35 -17.98 -0.34 -18.67
C LYS A 35 -16.87 0.43 -17.95
N THR A 36 -16.21 1.32 -18.68
CA THR A 36 -15.25 2.31 -18.18
C THR A 36 -15.77 3.00 -16.90
N GLY A 37 -14.87 3.18 -15.93
CA GLY A 37 -15.17 3.77 -14.62
C GLY A 37 -15.54 2.75 -13.54
N ALA A 38 -15.82 1.49 -13.89
CA ALA A 38 -15.89 0.43 -12.90
C ALA A 38 -14.51 0.17 -12.29
N GLY A 39 -14.46 -0.12 -10.99
CA GLY A 39 -13.21 -0.40 -10.30
C GLY A 39 -13.38 -1.26 -9.06
N MET A 40 -12.24 -1.65 -8.50
CA MET A 40 -12.12 -2.41 -7.26
C MET A 40 -10.90 -1.95 -6.46
N LEU A 41 -10.93 -2.22 -5.15
CA LEU A 41 -9.81 -2.07 -4.24
C LEU A 41 -9.22 -3.43 -3.92
N VAL A 42 -7.89 -3.51 -3.93
CA VAL A 42 -7.12 -4.71 -3.65
C VAL A 42 -6.04 -4.38 -2.63
N ASP A 43 -5.87 -5.22 -1.62
CA ASP A 43 -4.77 -5.12 -0.66
C ASP A 43 -3.91 -6.41 -0.67
N GLU A 44 -2.98 -6.52 0.28
CA GLU A 44 -2.13 -7.71 0.47
C GLU A 44 -2.91 -9.03 0.61
N ASN A 45 -4.12 -9.01 1.17
CA ASN A 45 -4.99 -10.15 1.38
C ASN A 45 -5.91 -10.44 0.16
N GLY A 46 -6.02 -9.51 -0.79
CA GLY A 46 -6.78 -9.67 -2.02
C GLY A 46 -7.86 -8.62 -2.21
N LEU A 47 -9.01 -9.02 -2.79
CA LEU A 47 -10.12 -8.10 -3.07
C LEU A 47 -10.72 -7.55 -1.76
N VAL A 48 -10.92 -6.23 -1.72
CA VAL A 48 -11.53 -5.53 -0.58
C VAL A 48 -12.95 -5.09 -0.90
N GLU A 49 -13.13 -4.37 -2.01
CA GLU A 49 -14.40 -3.81 -2.42
C GLU A 49 -14.46 -3.60 -3.93
N GLY A 50 -15.66 -3.67 -4.51
CA GLY A 50 -15.88 -3.41 -5.93
C GLY A 50 -15.61 -4.62 -6.80
N THR A 51 -15.67 -4.41 -8.11
CA THR A 51 -15.44 -5.45 -9.12
C THR A 51 -15.30 -4.79 -10.50
N ILE A 52 -14.45 -5.38 -11.34
CA ILE A 52 -14.24 -4.99 -12.74
C ILE A 52 -14.97 -5.93 -13.72
N GLY A 53 -15.81 -6.84 -13.23
CA GLY A 53 -16.65 -7.70 -14.07
C GLY A 53 -16.52 -9.20 -13.84
N GLY A 54 -15.76 -9.63 -12.84
CA GLY A 54 -15.64 -11.03 -12.39
C GLY A 54 -14.81 -11.96 -13.30
N GLY A 55 -14.77 -13.25 -12.93
CA GLY A 55 -14.11 -14.30 -13.70
C GLY A 55 -12.58 -14.25 -13.68
N SER A 56 -11.94 -14.81 -14.71
CA SER A 56 -10.48 -14.86 -14.85
C SER A 56 -9.82 -13.49 -14.92
N VAL A 57 -10.52 -12.48 -15.45
CA VAL A 57 -10.00 -11.11 -15.56
C VAL A 57 -9.80 -10.49 -14.19
N GLU A 58 -10.79 -10.62 -13.32
CA GLU A 58 -10.74 -10.09 -11.96
C GLU A 58 -9.64 -10.78 -11.15
N TYR A 59 -9.55 -12.11 -11.27
CA TYR A 59 -8.49 -12.89 -10.62
C TYR A 59 -7.08 -12.41 -11.04
N ASN A 60 -6.82 -12.28 -12.33
CA ASN A 60 -5.53 -11.81 -12.84
C ASN A 60 -5.25 -10.36 -12.42
N ALA A 61 -6.27 -9.49 -12.46
CA ALA A 61 -6.12 -8.11 -12.02
C ALA A 61 -5.81 -7.99 -10.52
N ILE A 62 -6.36 -8.87 -9.67
CA ILE A 62 -6.01 -8.94 -8.25
C ILE A 62 -4.55 -9.36 -8.07
N LEU A 63 -4.08 -10.37 -8.80
CA LEU A 63 -2.67 -10.81 -8.72
C LEU A 63 -1.70 -9.69 -9.14
N GLN A 64 -1.99 -9.03 -10.25
CA GLN A 64 -1.19 -7.91 -10.76
C GLN A 64 -1.23 -6.72 -9.79
N ALA A 65 -2.39 -6.42 -9.18
CA ALA A 65 -2.49 -5.36 -8.19
C ALA A 65 -1.65 -5.65 -6.93
N LYS A 66 -1.60 -6.90 -6.49
CA LYS A 66 -0.73 -7.31 -5.38
C LYS A 66 0.76 -7.19 -5.73
N GLU A 67 1.15 -7.52 -6.95
CA GLU A 67 2.53 -7.31 -7.41
C GLU A 67 2.88 -5.81 -7.45
N CYS A 68 2.00 -4.97 -7.99
CA CYS A 68 2.15 -3.52 -7.98
C CYS A 68 2.29 -2.95 -6.56
N LEU A 69 1.52 -3.48 -5.58
CA LEU A 69 1.63 -3.09 -4.18
C LEU A 69 3.00 -3.42 -3.59
N LEU A 70 3.55 -4.60 -3.88
CA LEU A 70 4.88 -5.00 -3.42
C LEU A 70 5.98 -4.12 -4.04
N GLN A 71 5.80 -3.70 -5.29
CA GLN A 71 6.77 -2.85 -6.00
C GLN A 71 6.59 -1.35 -5.73
N GLY A 72 5.45 -0.93 -5.18
CA GLY A 72 5.10 0.48 -4.99
C GLY A 72 4.90 1.24 -6.31
N ARG A 73 4.46 0.56 -7.39
CA ARG A 73 4.38 1.14 -8.74
C ARG A 73 3.01 0.96 -9.37
N ASN A 74 2.55 2.02 -10.05
CA ASN A 74 1.35 1.99 -10.87
C ASN A 74 1.60 1.18 -12.16
N LYS A 75 0.54 0.62 -12.74
CA LYS A 75 0.64 -0.17 -13.98
C LYS A 75 -0.62 -0.04 -14.82
N ILE A 76 -0.49 -0.11 -16.15
CA ILE A 76 -1.61 -0.20 -17.09
C ILE A 76 -1.55 -1.57 -17.77
N ILE A 77 -2.68 -2.29 -17.79
CA ILE A 77 -2.75 -3.65 -18.36
C ILE A 77 -3.99 -3.76 -19.24
N THR A 78 -3.85 -4.38 -20.40
CA THR A 78 -4.97 -4.71 -21.30
C THR A 78 -5.26 -6.21 -21.25
N TYR A 79 -6.51 -6.56 -20.99
CA TYR A 79 -7.02 -7.92 -21.02
C TYR A 79 -7.86 -8.15 -22.26
N ASP A 80 -7.43 -9.09 -23.11
CA ASP A 80 -8.22 -9.56 -24.25
C ASP A 80 -9.13 -10.71 -23.78
N LEU A 81 -10.44 -10.51 -23.90
CA LEU A 81 -11.46 -11.51 -23.60
C LEU A 81 -11.64 -12.32 -24.89
N LYS A 82 -11.02 -13.49 -24.97
CA LYS A 82 -11.25 -14.45 -26.05
C LYS A 82 -11.94 -15.67 -25.46
N SER A 83 -13.00 -16.14 -26.12
CA SER A 83 -13.65 -17.41 -25.79
C SER A 83 -12.68 -18.56 -26.09
N SER A 84 -12.08 -19.14 -25.05
CA SER A 84 -11.28 -20.35 -25.21
C SER A 84 -12.19 -21.54 -25.52
N ARG A 85 -12.08 -22.06 -26.75
CA ARG A 85 -12.42 -23.45 -27.03
C ARG A 85 -11.20 -24.37 -27.11
N GLU A 86 -9.99 -23.85 -26.95
CA GLU A 86 -8.76 -24.66 -26.99
C GLU A 86 -7.77 -24.17 -25.94
N GLY A 87 -7.20 -25.12 -25.20
CA GLY A 87 -5.86 -25.10 -24.59
C GLY A 87 -5.47 -23.92 -23.70
N VAL A 88 -5.22 -24.22 -22.41
CA VAL A 88 -4.40 -23.36 -21.55
C VAL A 88 -2.96 -23.43 -22.09
N GLU A 89 -2.57 -22.48 -22.94
CA GLU A 89 -1.17 -22.24 -23.28
C GLU A 89 -0.63 -21.00 -22.56
N GLU A 90 0.64 -21.11 -22.19
CA GLU A 90 1.41 -20.25 -21.31
C GLU A 90 1.28 -18.75 -21.58
N ILE A 91 1.46 -18.00 -20.49
CA ILE A 91 1.57 -16.54 -20.43
C ILE A 91 2.79 -16.12 -21.26
N ALA A 92 2.57 -15.86 -22.55
CA ALA A 92 3.58 -15.27 -23.41
C ALA A 92 3.51 -13.74 -23.27
N ASN A 93 4.62 -13.14 -22.84
CA ASN A 93 4.84 -11.69 -22.88
C ASN A 93 4.79 -11.21 -24.35
N VAL A 94 3.61 -10.91 -24.87
CA VAL A 94 3.44 -10.39 -26.23
C VAL A 94 3.59 -8.87 -26.21
N SER A 95 4.81 -8.41 -26.48
CA SER A 95 5.10 -7.02 -26.80
C SER A 95 4.55 -6.68 -28.19
N THR A 96 3.57 -5.76 -28.33
CA THR A 96 3.28 -5.13 -29.64
C THR A 96 2.54 -3.79 -29.59
N SER A 97 3.17 -2.81 -30.25
CA SER A 97 2.67 -1.63 -30.99
C SER A 97 1.46 -0.84 -30.46
N GLU A 98 1.79 0.39 -30.04
CA GLU A 98 0.93 1.53 -29.77
C GLU A 98 0.19 2.01 -31.02
N LYS A 99 -1.12 2.17 -30.91
CA LYS A 99 -1.91 3.23 -31.57
C LYS A 99 -3.28 3.25 -30.89
N ASP A 100 -3.70 4.42 -30.44
CA ASP A 100 -5.00 4.77 -29.84
C ASP A 100 -5.14 4.70 -28.30
N ILE A 101 -4.18 5.26 -27.55
CA ILE A 101 -4.37 5.67 -26.14
C ILE A 101 -3.88 7.11 -25.97
N PRO A 102 -4.65 8.03 -25.34
CA PRO A 102 -4.23 9.42 -25.13
C PRO A 102 -2.93 9.49 -24.32
N SER A 103 -2.01 10.35 -24.76
CA SER A 103 -0.65 10.51 -24.27
C SER A 103 -0.53 10.66 -22.75
N LEU A 104 -0.28 9.55 -22.07
CA LEU A 104 0.47 9.50 -20.82
C LEU A 104 1.91 9.15 -21.22
N SER A 105 2.89 9.89 -20.70
CA SER A 105 4.32 9.68 -20.98
C SER A 105 4.72 8.21 -20.72
N PRO A 106 5.63 7.63 -21.52
CA PRO A 106 5.92 6.19 -21.52
C PRO A 106 6.55 5.75 -20.20
N ALA A 107 5.71 5.29 -19.28
CA ALA A 107 6.09 4.41 -18.19
C ALA A 107 5.84 2.98 -18.68
N GLU A 108 6.93 2.28 -19.01
CA GLU A 108 7.05 0.81 -19.05
C GLU A 108 5.78 0.01 -19.42
N GLY A 109 5.62 -0.26 -20.72
CA GLY A 109 4.96 -1.45 -21.27
C GLY A 109 3.49 -1.67 -20.91
N ILE A 110 2.58 -1.36 -21.85
CA ILE A 110 1.22 -1.90 -21.82
C ILE A 110 1.32 -3.42 -22.00
N GLU A 111 1.15 -4.15 -20.91
CA GLU A 111 1.13 -5.61 -20.94
C GLU A 111 -0.24 -6.09 -21.44
N ARG A 112 -0.25 -6.96 -22.46
CA ARG A 112 -1.46 -7.62 -22.95
C ARG A 112 -1.54 -9.02 -22.37
N VAL A 113 -2.64 -9.31 -21.68
CA VAL A 113 -2.92 -10.63 -21.10
C VAL A 113 -4.17 -11.20 -21.76
N VAL A 114 -4.07 -12.40 -22.33
CA VAL A 114 -5.25 -13.12 -22.85
C VAL A 114 -5.96 -13.76 -21.68
N SER A 115 -7.20 -13.35 -21.44
CA SER A 115 -8.06 -13.93 -20.43
C SER A 115 -9.01 -14.94 -21.07
N GLY A 116 -9.14 -16.13 -20.47
CA GLY A 116 -10.12 -17.16 -20.85
C GLY A 116 -11.57 -16.81 -20.51
N ALA A 117 -11.96 -15.55 -20.66
CA ALA A 117 -13.32 -15.08 -20.42
C ALA A 117 -14.23 -15.41 -21.62
N ILE A 118 -15.53 -15.58 -21.36
CA ILE A 118 -16.53 -15.98 -22.39
C ILE A 118 -16.88 -14.81 -23.34
N CYS A 119 -16.54 -13.60 -22.95
CA CYS A 119 -16.77 -12.39 -23.72
C CYS A 119 -15.77 -12.26 -24.89
N SER A 120 -16.12 -11.47 -25.92
CA SER A 120 -15.32 -11.25 -27.13
C SER A 120 -14.72 -9.82 -27.23
N GLY A 121 -14.61 -9.14 -26.08
CA GLY A 121 -14.14 -7.76 -25.99
C GLY A 121 -12.72 -7.65 -25.44
N SER A 122 -12.27 -6.42 -25.18
CA SER A 122 -11.05 -6.17 -24.40
C SER A 122 -11.31 -5.08 -23.38
N ILE A 123 -10.61 -5.14 -22.26
CA ILE A 123 -10.62 -4.08 -21.25
C ILE A 123 -9.19 -3.64 -20.93
N THR A 124 -8.97 -2.35 -20.76
CA THR A 124 -7.72 -1.81 -20.23
C THR A 124 -7.99 -1.27 -18.85
N VAL A 125 -7.17 -1.70 -17.88
CA VAL A 125 -7.23 -1.24 -16.50
C VAL A 125 -6.00 -0.43 -16.14
N LEU A 126 -6.20 0.57 -15.29
CA LEU A 126 -5.16 1.26 -14.55
C LEU A 126 -5.15 0.71 -13.13
N ILE A 127 -3.97 0.28 -12.67
CA ILE A 127 -3.67 -0.10 -11.29
C ILE A 127 -2.93 1.07 -10.67
N GLU A 128 -3.58 1.77 -9.74
CA GLU A 128 -3.02 2.88 -8.97
C GLU A 128 -2.68 2.39 -7.57
N VAL A 129 -1.43 2.53 -7.14
CA VAL A 129 -0.94 2.12 -5.82
C VAL A 129 -0.98 3.29 -4.87
N PHE A 130 -1.67 3.11 -3.75
CA PHE A 130 -1.72 4.06 -2.65
C PHE A 130 -1.05 3.41 -1.43
N LEU A 131 0.09 3.98 -1.03
CA LEU A 131 0.82 3.53 0.14
C LEU A 131 0.39 4.36 1.35
N ALA A 132 0.11 3.70 2.46
CA ALA A 132 -0.10 4.39 3.71
C ALA A 132 1.21 5.07 4.15
N GLN A 133 1.07 6.20 4.85
CA GLN A 133 2.24 6.92 5.33
C GLN A 133 2.97 6.08 6.39
N PRO A 134 4.28 5.81 6.25
CA PRO A 134 4.98 4.95 7.19
C PRO A 134 5.09 5.62 8.56
N ALA A 135 4.94 4.82 9.61
CA ALA A 135 5.04 5.29 10.99
C ALA A 135 6.43 4.98 11.55
N LEU A 136 7.13 5.97 12.10
CA LEU A 136 8.38 5.78 12.83
C LEU A 136 8.14 5.99 14.32
N VAL A 137 8.43 4.99 15.13
CA VAL A 137 8.34 5.02 16.58
C VAL A 137 9.75 5.04 17.16
N LEU A 138 10.12 6.17 17.75
CA LEU A 138 11.39 6.39 18.43
C LEU A 138 11.23 6.08 19.92
N ILE A 139 11.98 5.09 20.40
CA ILE A 139 11.96 4.67 21.80
C ILE A 139 13.19 5.26 22.49
N GLY A 140 12.96 6.27 23.32
CA GLY A 140 13.96 7.17 23.86
C GLY A 140 13.93 8.51 23.16
N ALA A 141 13.92 9.60 23.93
CA ALA A 141 13.88 10.98 23.45
C ALA A 141 15.27 11.64 23.54
N GLY A 142 16.36 10.91 23.29
CA GLY A 142 17.73 11.45 23.31
C GLY A 142 18.05 12.42 22.17
N HIS A 143 19.29 12.89 22.10
CA HIS A 143 19.76 13.78 21.02
C HIS A 143 19.71 13.11 19.64
N ILE A 144 19.98 11.80 19.58
CA ILE A 144 19.90 11.02 18.33
C ILE A 144 18.46 11.04 17.82
N SER A 145 17.49 10.70 18.68
CA SER A 145 16.06 10.72 18.35
C SER A 145 15.60 12.08 17.86
N GLN A 146 16.09 13.17 18.45
CA GLN A 146 15.72 14.52 18.04
C GLN A 146 16.08 14.81 16.58
N ARG A 147 17.30 14.44 16.16
CA ARG A 147 17.75 14.62 14.78
C ARG A 147 17.05 13.66 13.82
N LEU A 148 16.91 12.41 14.25
CA LEU A 148 16.23 11.38 13.45
C LEU A 148 14.75 11.73 13.23
N ALA A 149 14.05 12.25 14.24
CA ALA A 149 12.68 12.70 14.13
C ALA A 149 12.52 13.80 13.09
N SER A 150 13.38 14.83 13.12
CA SER A 150 13.36 15.92 12.14
C SER A 150 13.51 15.39 10.72
N PHE A 151 14.54 14.57 10.49
CA PHE A 151 14.81 14.00 9.16
C PHE A 151 13.69 13.07 8.69
N ALA A 152 13.22 12.17 9.57
CA ALA A 152 12.16 11.23 9.25
C ALA A 152 10.85 11.93 8.83
N ARG A 153 10.50 13.04 9.49
CA ARG A 153 9.34 13.85 9.10
C ARG A 153 9.51 14.48 7.72
N GLU A 154 10.69 15.03 7.43
CA GLU A 154 10.99 15.65 6.13
C GLU A 154 10.87 14.66 4.98
N VAL A 155 11.28 13.40 5.19
CA VAL A 155 11.13 12.32 4.19
C VAL A 155 9.75 11.64 4.24
N GLY A 156 8.82 12.13 5.06
CA GLY A 156 7.41 11.78 5.01
C GLY A 156 6.92 10.74 6.04
N TYR A 157 7.65 10.46 7.12
CA TYR A 157 7.16 9.58 8.20
C TYR A 157 6.23 10.30 9.18
N LEU A 158 5.24 9.56 9.67
CA LEU A 158 4.52 9.91 10.90
C LEU A 158 5.37 9.50 12.10
N VAL A 159 5.92 10.48 12.82
CA VAL A 159 6.86 10.22 13.91
C VAL A 159 6.16 10.26 15.27
N THR A 160 6.33 9.18 16.04
CA THR A 160 5.98 9.07 17.46
C THR A 160 7.24 8.93 18.29
N VAL A 161 7.34 9.66 19.41
CA VAL A 161 8.46 9.58 20.35
C VAL A 161 7.97 9.15 21.72
N ILE A 162 8.59 8.12 22.26
CA ILE A 162 8.28 7.55 23.58
C ILE A 162 9.45 7.81 24.51
N ASP A 163 9.21 8.45 25.65
CA ASP A 163 10.19 8.55 26.75
C ASP A 163 9.45 8.80 28.07
N PRO A 164 9.79 8.13 29.19
CA PRO A 164 9.13 8.36 30.46
C PRO A 164 9.41 9.78 31.02
N LEU A 165 10.48 10.44 30.58
CA LEU A 165 10.89 11.75 31.07
C LEU A 165 10.31 12.88 30.19
N LYS A 166 9.37 13.64 30.75
CA LYS A 166 8.68 14.75 30.07
C LYS A 166 9.63 15.85 29.61
N GLU A 167 10.70 16.10 30.36
CA GLU A 167 11.73 17.08 30.00
C GLU A 167 12.50 16.68 28.74
N TYR A 168 12.44 15.40 28.34
CA TYR A 168 12.98 14.94 27.07
C TYR A 168 11.90 14.84 25.99
N ALA A 169 10.76 14.19 26.25
CA ALA A 169 9.66 14.07 25.29
C ALA A 169 8.70 15.26 25.37
N ASN A 170 9.05 16.38 24.75
CA ASN A 170 8.23 17.60 24.67
C ASN A 170 8.25 18.25 23.29
N GLU A 171 7.28 19.14 23.08
CA GLU A 171 7.04 19.82 21.80
C GLU A 171 8.19 20.73 21.36
N GLU A 172 8.92 21.34 22.31
CA GLU A 172 10.08 22.18 21.99
C GLU A 172 11.20 21.36 21.33
N ARG A 173 11.40 20.13 21.80
CA ARG A 173 12.43 19.23 21.26
C ARG A 173 11.96 18.46 20.03
N PHE A 174 10.68 18.12 19.96
CA PHE A 174 10.09 17.25 18.94
C PHE A 174 8.83 17.87 18.31
N PRO A 175 8.96 19.00 17.61
CA PRO A 175 7.81 19.72 17.07
C PRO A 175 7.02 18.85 16.10
N SER A 176 5.70 18.91 16.20
CA SER A 176 4.73 18.21 15.36
C SER A 176 4.79 16.68 15.43
N CYS A 177 5.62 16.09 16.30
CA CYS A 177 5.65 14.66 16.55
C CYS A 177 4.54 14.27 17.53
N LYS A 178 4.05 13.03 17.44
CA LYS A 178 3.24 12.45 18.51
C LYS A 178 4.16 12.12 19.70
N LEU A 179 3.81 12.58 20.90
CA LEU A 179 4.63 12.35 22.11
C LEU A 179 3.87 11.45 23.08
N ILE A 180 4.55 10.41 23.57
CA ILE A 180 4.03 9.50 24.59
C ILE A 180 4.98 9.55 25.78
N VAL A 181 4.55 10.26 26.83
CA VAL A 181 5.29 10.36 28.09
C VAL A 181 4.81 9.26 29.03
N ASN A 182 5.43 8.09 28.96
CA ASN A 182 5.07 6.91 29.74
C ASN A 182 6.24 5.91 29.78
N GLU A 183 6.18 4.93 30.67
CA GLU A 183 7.14 3.82 30.75
C GLU A 183 7.19 3.05 29.42
N PHE A 184 8.40 2.73 28.94
CA PHE A 184 8.61 2.20 27.59
C PHE A 184 7.74 0.97 27.28
N GLY A 185 7.76 -0.05 28.15
CA GLY A 185 7.00 -1.29 27.92
C GLY A 185 5.51 -1.02 27.78
N ARG A 186 4.93 -0.23 28.70
CA ARG A 186 3.51 0.11 28.69
C ARG A 186 3.12 0.94 27.46
N ALA A 187 3.94 1.95 27.14
CA ALA A 187 3.73 2.79 25.97
C ALA A 187 3.72 1.98 24.67
N ILE A 188 4.65 1.03 24.52
CA ILE A 188 4.74 0.16 23.35
C ILE A 188 3.58 -0.84 23.30
N GLU A 189 3.14 -1.39 24.44
CA GLU A 189 1.98 -2.28 24.51
C GLU A 189 0.69 -1.59 24.03
N GLU A 190 0.43 -0.40 24.55
CA GLU A 190 -0.77 0.39 24.25
C GLU A 190 -0.74 0.98 22.83
N LEU A 191 0.44 1.19 22.23
CA LEU A 191 0.58 1.73 20.89
C LEU A 191 0.19 0.70 19.82
N GLY A 192 -0.76 1.03 18.94
CA GLY A 192 -1.03 0.22 17.76
C GLY A 192 0.16 0.19 16.79
N SER A 193 0.36 -0.94 16.09
CA SER A 193 1.36 -1.04 15.02
C SER A 193 0.92 -2.03 13.95
N ASP A 194 1.48 -1.87 12.76
CA ASP A 194 1.17 -2.62 11.55
C ASP A 194 2.45 -2.94 10.75
N SER A 195 2.28 -3.55 9.58
CA SER A 195 3.39 -3.91 8.69
C SER A 195 4.11 -2.70 8.08
N ASN A 196 3.65 -1.47 8.32
CA ASN A 196 4.24 -0.21 7.86
C ASN A 196 4.79 0.62 9.04
N THR A 197 4.93 0.00 10.21
CA THR A 197 5.48 0.62 11.42
C THR A 197 6.95 0.25 11.60
N TYR A 198 7.80 1.25 11.84
CA TYR A 198 9.23 1.13 12.04
C TYR A 198 9.56 1.49 13.49
N PHE A 199 10.22 0.61 14.21
CA PHE A 199 10.69 0.89 15.57
C PHE A 199 12.19 1.15 15.56
N VAL A 200 12.61 2.21 16.25
CA VAL A 200 14.04 2.51 16.49
C VAL A 200 14.25 2.69 17.98
N ILE A 201 15.12 1.86 18.54
CA ILE A 201 15.42 1.77 19.96
C ILE A 201 16.71 2.56 20.23
N VAL A 202 16.55 3.70 20.89
CA VAL A 202 17.63 4.65 21.18
C VAL A 202 17.49 5.16 22.63
N THR A 203 17.40 4.21 23.55
CA THR A 203 17.21 4.51 24.98
C THR A 203 18.53 4.82 25.69
N ARG A 204 18.45 5.23 26.96
CA ARG A 204 19.60 5.37 27.85
C ARG A 204 19.82 4.10 28.66
N GLY A 205 20.34 3.06 28.02
CA GLY A 205 20.90 1.89 28.68
C GLY A 205 20.28 0.56 28.26
N HIS A 206 21.13 -0.47 28.22
CA HIS A 206 20.81 -1.79 27.67
C HIS A 206 19.60 -2.51 28.29
N ALA A 207 19.26 -2.22 29.55
CA ALA A 207 18.10 -2.82 30.20
C ALA A 207 16.78 -2.35 29.56
N PHE A 208 16.69 -1.07 29.21
CA PHE A 208 15.52 -0.51 28.53
C PHE A 208 15.46 -0.93 27.07
N ASP A 209 16.59 -1.03 26.38
CA ASP A 209 16.64 -1.57 25.01
C ASP A 209 16.10 -3.00 24.96
N LYS A 210 16.53 -3.84 25.91
CA LYS A 210 16.06 -5.23 26.04
C LYS A 210 14.56 -5.29 26.31
N LEU A 211 14.04 -4.45 27.20
CA LEU A 211 12.61 -4.38 27.49
C LEU A 211 11.82 -3.98 26.23
N ALA A 212 12.24 -2.90 25.57
CA ALA A 212 11.62 -2.38 24.36
C ALA A 212 11.56 -3.44 23.26
N LEU A 213 12.70 -4.08 22.96
CA LEU A 213 12.78 -5.13 21.96
C LEU A 213 11.87 -6.31 22.29
N LYS A 214 11.85 -6.74 23.56
CA LYS A 214 10.98 -7.83 24.02
C LYS A 214 9.50 -7.50 23.83
N THR A 215 9.10 -6.26 24.11
CA THR A 215 7.71 -5.82 23.93
C THR A 215 7.33 -5.69 22.46
N ILE A 216 8.24 -5.18 21.61
CA ILE A 216 8.02 -5.05 20.16
C ILE A 216 7.89 -6.41 19.47
N TYR A 217 8.61 -7.43 19.94
CA TYR A 217 8.65 -8.76 19.32
C TYR A 217 7.26 -9.37 19.05
N GLY A 218 6.26 -9.06 19.89
CA GLY A 218 4.88 -9.53 19.72
C GLY A 218 4.02 -8.72 18.75
N LYS A 219 4.54 -7.66 18.14
CA LYS A 219 3.78 -6.69 17.35
C LYS A 219 4.14 -6.76 15.87
N LYS A 220 3.21 -6.40 14.97
CA LYS A 220 3.51 -6.22 13.54
C LYS A 220 4.40 -4.98 13.36
N HIS A 221 5.40 -5.09 12.48
CA HIS A 221 6.35 -4.04 12.15
C HIS A 221 7.04 -4.34 10.82
N ALA A 222 7.52 -3.30 10.15
CA ALA A 222 8.40 -3.38 8.99
C ALA A 222 9.87 -3.56 9.39
N TYR A 223 10.26 -2.96 10.52
CA TYR A 223 11.65 -2.89 10.96
C TYR A 223 11.75 -2.68 12.47
N VAL A 224 12.80 -3.25 13.08
CA VAL A 224 13.26 -2.92 14.43
C VAL A 224 14.78 -2.80 14.38
N GLY A 225 15.32 -1.71 14.91
CA GLY A 225 16.76 -1.52 15.06
C GLY A 225 17.14 -0.56 16.16
#